data_AF-A0A3L9M2I1-F1
#
_entry.id   AF-A0A3L9M2I1-F1
#
_cell.length_a   1.000
_cell.length_b   1.000
_cell.length_c   1.000
_cell.angle_alpha   90.00
_cell.angle_beta   90.00
_cell.angle_gamma   90.00
#
_symmetry.space_group_name_H-M   'P 1'
#
loop_
_entity.id
_entity.type
_entity.pdbx_description
1 polymer ?
#
loop_
_entity_poly.entity_id
_entity_poly.type
_entity_poly.pdbx_seq_one_letter_code
_entity_poly.pdbx_strand_id
1 'polypeptide(L)'
;MIKKFFVTLLAVTTLFSCSSDDDNNNELSVEQRKALDDEAIEEYLNDHYFSPINGKVLKFDTITGNEDDAYTKLSQFAVKDPAGYYYAIRPDVEATGTSIEEVDSSKILISYQAKIFESTNDLDTYSTKYGYISTYTSSIDTGDGSAQTDPSFYKAFLNTDMINNGVKREHIELKNFAEGLKKFKATGTNGRDLYNFQGIIILPSQLAYGRNKMYTGTSITENHGYRNTSFIFNFELHKVTPRQ
;
A
#
# COMPACT_ATOMS: atom_id res chain seq x y z
N MET A 1 -21.72 39.70 17.34
CA MET A 1 -20.53 39.13 16.68
C MET A 1 -20.93 37.78 16.10
N ILE A 2 -21.17 37.72 14.79
CA ILE A 2 -21.61 36.52 14.08
C ILE A 2 -20.39 35.86 13.44
N LYS A 3 -20.09 34.61 13.84
CA LYS A 3 -19.05 33.78 13.25
C LYS A 3 -19.60 33.14 11.98
N LYS A 4 -18.95 33.40 10.85
CA LYS A 4 -19.26 32.77 9.56
C LYS A 4 -18.64 31.37 9.53
N PHE A 5 -19.48 30.34 9.49
CA PHE A 5 -19.07 28.99 9.11
C PHE A 5 -19.00 28.91 7.58
N PHE A 6 -17.82 28.62 7.04
CA PHE A 6 -17.67 28.21 5.65
C PHE A 6 -17.82 26.69 5.61
N VAL A 7 -18.92 26.21 5.03
CA VAL A 7 -19.11 24.80 4.65
C VAL A 7 -18.95 24.75 3.15
N THR A 8 -17.84 24.19 2.67
CA THR A 8 -17.61 23.93 1.25
C THR A 8 -18.19 22.56 0.93
N LEU A 9 -19.44 22.53 0.47
CA LEU A 9 -20.10 21.34 -0.05
C LEU A 9 -19.60 21.10 -1.48
N LEU A 10 -18.68 20.16 -1.68
CA LEU A 10 -18.24 19.75 -3.01
C LEU A 10 -19.25 18.71 -3.55
N ALA A 11 -20.26 19.20 -4.27
CA ALA A 11 -21.23 18.35 -4.96
C ALA A 11 -20.60 17.81 -6.25
N VAL A 12 -20.22 16.53 -6.26
CA VAL A 12 -19.88 15.81 -7.49
C VAL A 12 -21.17 15.20 -8.02
N THR A 13 -21.78 15.84 -9.02
CA THR A 13 -22.90 15.27 -9.76
C THR A 13 -22.36 14.23 -10.74
N THR A 14 -22.63 12.94 -10.50
CA THR A 14 -22.40 11.88 -11.48
C THR A 14 -23.56 11.83 -12.47
N LEU A 15 -23.33 12.30 -13.69
CA LEU A 15 -24.22 12.07 -14.82
C LEU A 15 -23.90 10.69 -15.41
N PHE A 16 -24.78 9.72 -15.18
CA PHE A 16 -24.80 8.49 -15.98
C PHE A 16 -25.43 8.82 -17.34
N SER A 17 -24.59 8.88 -18.39
CA SER A 17 -25.08 8.84 -19.77
C SER A 17 -24.95 7.40 -20.26
N CYS A 18 -26.09 6.75 -20.46
CA CYS A 18 -26.19 5.47 -21.13
C CYS A 18 -26.57 5.74 -22.59
N SER A 19 -25.72 5.35 -23.56
CA SER A 19 -26.13 5.15 -24.95
C SER A 19 -25.16 4.22 -25.68
N SER A 20 -25.68 3.02 -25.96
CA SER A 20 -25.62 2.22 -27.21
C SER A 20 -24.27 1.84 -27.85
N ASP A 21 -24.05 0.52 -27.91
CA ASP A 21 -23.35 -0.30 -28.92
C ASP A 21 -22.05 0.24 -29.54
N ASP A 22 -20.92 -0.23 -28.98
CA ASP A 22 -19.71 -0.72 -29.68
C ASP A 22 -18.61 -0.92 -28.62
N ASP A 23 -18.02 -2.12 -28.51
CA ASP A 23 -16.80 -2.53 -27.78
C ASP A 23 -16.12 -1.52 -26.81
N ASN A 24 -16.89 -0.98 -25.87
CA ASN A 24 -16.41 0.07 -24.97
C ASN A 24 -15.95 -0.55 -23.67
N ASN A 25 -14.63 -0.70 -23.58
CA ASN A 25 -13.92 -0.90 -22.33
C ASN A 25 -14.35 0.26 -21.39
N ASN A 26 -15.30 0.02 -20.48
CA ASN A 26 -15.80 0.97 -19.48
C ASN A 26 -14.75 1.24 -18.37
N GLU A 27 -13.49 1.43 -18.76
CA GLU A 27 -12.42 1.76 -17.83
C GLU A 27 -12.61 3.22 -17.38
N LEU A 28 -12.65 3.42 -16.05
CA LEU A 28 -12.67 4.76 -15.45
C LEU A 28 -11.56 5.64 -16.04
N SER A 29 -11.77 6.96 -16.13
CA SER A 29 -10.64 7.88 -16.39
C SER A 29 -9.58 7.78 -15.28
N VAL A 30 -8.38 8.31 -15.53
CA VAL A 30 -7.29 8.31 -14.54
C VAL A 30 -7.70 9.08 -13.29
N GLU A 31 -8.38 10.21 -13.46
CA GLU A 31 -8.89 11.06 -12.39
C GLU A 31 -9.99 10.36 -11.58
N GLN A 32 -10.92 9.69 -12.25
CA GLN A 32 -11.96 8.89 -11.58
C GLN A 32 -11.36 7.71 -10.81
N ARG A 33 -10.36 7.02 -11.39
CA ARG A 33 -9.65 5.93 -10.70
C ARG A 33 -8.92 6.45 -9.46
N LYS A 34 -8.25 7.58 -9.57
CA LYS A 34 -7.57 8.23 -8.43
C LYS A 34 -8.55 8.56 -7.30
N ALA A 35 -9.70 9.17 -7.62
CA ALA A 35 -10.71 9.49 -6.63
C ALA A 35 -11.27 8.23 -5.96
N LEU A 36 -11.55 7.19 -6.73
CA LEU A 36 -12.06 5.92 -6.22
C LEU A 36 -11.04 5.18 -5.34
N ASP A 37 -9.75 5.21 -5.71
CA ASP A 37 -8.68 4.68 -4.86
C ASP A 37 -8.61 5.43 -3.53
N ASP A 38 -8.71 6.77 -3.55
CA ASP A 38 -8.70 7.57 -2.32
C ASP A 38 -9.89 7.22 -1.40
N GLU A 39 -11.10 7.14 -1.93
CA GLU A 39 -12.29 6.71 -1.16
C GLU A 39 -12.14 5.30 -0.59
N ALA A 40 -11.63 4.36 -1.39
CA ALA A 40 -11.41 2.98 -0.97
C ALA A 40 -10.35 2.86 0.13
N ILE A 41 -9.28 3.65 0.07
CA ILE A 41 -8.24 3.68 1.10
C ILE A 41 -8.80 4.29 2.40
N GLU A 42 -9.58 5.37 2.31
CA GLU A 42 -10.23 5.97 3.48
C GLU A 42 -11.19 4.98 4.17
N GLU A 43 -11.98 4.23 3.41
CA GLU A 43 -12.82 3.15 3.94
C GLU A 43 -11.96 2.05 4.59
N TYR A 44 -10.91 1.58 3.91
CA TYR A 44 -9.99 0.58 4.44
C TYR A 44 -9.40 1.01 5.79
N LEU A 45 -8.94 2.26 5.90
CA LEU A 45 -8.38 2.82 7.14
C LEU A 45 -9.40 2.93 8.28
N ASN A 46 -10.69 3.10 7.96
CA ASN A 46 -11.77 3.14 8.95
C ASN A 46 -12.24 1.75 9.40
N ASP A 47 -12.06 0.74 8.54
CA ASP A 47 -12.47 -0.64 8.75
C ASP A 47 -11.42 -1.50 9.47
N HIS A 48 -10.20 -0.97 9.63
CA HIS A 48 -9.06 -1.75 10.13
C HIS A 48 -8.33 -1.07 11.29
N TYR A 49 -7.57 -1.87 12.03
CA TYR A 49 -6.75 -1.46 13.17
C TYR A 49 -5.40 -2.22 13.20
N PHE A 50 -4.44 -1.70 13.97
CA PHE A 50 -3.23 -2.43 14.31
C PHE A 50 -3.50 -3.40 15.46
N SER A 51 -3.29 -4.70 15.25
CA SER A 51 -3.36 -5.70 16.30
C SER A 51 -2.36 -5.37 17.41
N PRO A 52 -2.77 -5.34 18.69
CA PRO A 52 -1.86 -5.06 19.80
C PRO A 52 -0.79 -6.15 19.97
N ILE A 53 -1.02 -7.36 19.45
CA ILE A 53 -0.14 -8.52 19.62
C ILE A 53 1.17 -8.37 18.84
N ASN A 54 1.09 -7.97 17.57
CA ASN A 54 2.24 -7.97 16.65
C ASN A 54 2.17 -6.88 15.57
N GLY A 55 1.23 -5.95 15.68
CA GLY A 55 1.05 -4.86 14.72
C GLY A 55 0.48 -5.29 13.36
N LYS A 56 0.00 -6.53 13.22
CA LYS A 56 -0.76 -6.94 12.03
C LYS A 56 -1.98 -6.07 11.82
N VAL A 57 -2.24 -5.68 10.59
CA VAL A 57 -3.50 -5.03 10.25
C VAL A 57 -4.63 -6.03 10.14
N LEU A 58 -5.64 -5.84 10.98
CA LEU A 58 -6.85 -6.66 11.04
C LEU A 58 -8.08 -5.78 10.77
N LYS A 59 -9.13 -6.39 10.21
CA LYS A 59 -10.44 -5.76 10.06
C LYS A 59 -11.19 -5.88 11.39
N PHE A 60 -11.94 -4.84 11.79
CA PHE A 60 -12.87 -4.97 12.91
C PHE A 60 -13.94 -6.03 12.61
N ASP A 61 -14.32 -6.79 13.63
CA ASP A 61 -15.52 -7.63 13.56
C ASP A 61 -16.77 -6.74 13.45
N THR A 62 -17.82 -7.31 12.88
CA THR A 62 -19.16 -6.74 12.80
C THR A 62 -20.01 -6.98 14.06
N ILE A 63 -19.56 -7.86 14.97
CA ILE A 63 -20.26 -8.19 16.21
C ILE A 63 -19.99 -7.12 17.27
N THR A 64 -21.02 -6.36 17.63
CA THR A 64 -20.95 -5.34 18.70
C THR A 64 -20.67 -5.96 20.07
N GLY A 65 -19.73 -5.37 20.80
CA GLY A 65 -19.28 -5.79 22.13
C GLY A 65 -18.07 -6.71 22.12
N ASN A 66 -17.44 -6.93 20.95
CA ASN A 66 -16.21 -7.71 20.85
C ASN A 66 -15.00 -6.94 21.39
N GLU A 67 -13.93 -7.66 21.70
CA GLU A 67 -12.69 -7.07 22.25
C GLU A 67 -12.08 -6.01 21.33
N ASP A 68 -12.24 -6.17 20.01
CA ASP A 68 -11.65 -5.27 19.04
C ASP A 68 -12.36 -3.93 18.91
N ASP A 69 -13.59 -3.78 19.39
CA ASP A 69 -14.31 -2.50 19.44
C ASP A 69 -13.56 -1.43 20.25
N ALA A 70 -12.67 -1.82 21.15
CA ALA A 70 -11.84 -0.92 21.94
C ALA A 70 -10.59 -0.43 21.19
N TYR A 71 -10.23 -1.03 20.05
CA TYR A 71 -9.01 -0.69 19.33
C TYR A 71 -9.19 0.56 18.47
N THR A 72 -8.10 1.30 18.33
CA THR A 72 -8.10 2.54 17.55
C THR A 72 -8.00 2.23 16.06
N LYS A 73 -8.92 2.81 15.28
CA LYS A 73 -8.93 2.72 13.82
C LYS A 73 -7.65 3.26 13.20
N LEU A 74 -7.19 2.65 12.11
CA LEU A 74 -6.01 3.15 11.37
C LEU A 74 -6.19 4.59 10.90
N SER A 75 -7.41 5.02 10.58
CA SER A 75 -7.73 6.39 10.17
C SER A 75 -7.35 7.46 11.20
N GLN A 76 -7.20 7.10 12.48
CA GLN A 76 -6.76 8.03 13.53
C GLN A 76 -5.24 8.25 13.52
N PHE A 77 -4.47 7.33 12.91
CA PHE A 77 -3.02 7.41 12.80
C PHE A 77 -2.55 7.79 11.39
N ALA A 78 -3.40 7.57 10.39
CA ALA A 78 -3.04 7.69 8.99
C ALA A 78 -2.83 9.14 8.55
N VAL A 79 -1.78 9.34 7.78
CA VAL A 79 -1.43 10.61 7.14
C VAL A 79 -1.33 10.36 5.64
N LYS A 80 -2.00 11.21 4.85
CA LYS A 80 -1.80 11.28 3.40
C LYS A 80 -0.63 12.20 3.12
N ASP A 81 0.46 11.65 2.59
CA ASP A 81 1.62 12.44 2.18
C ASP A 81 1.25 13.33 0.97
N PRO A 82 1.87 14.51 0.79
CA PRO A 82 1.64 15.34 -0.40
C PRO A 82 1.88 14.63 -1.74
N ALA A 83 2.74 13.59 -1.78
CA ALA A 83 2.91 12.75 -2.97
C ALA A 83 1.68 11.86 -3.27
N GLY A 84 0.79 11.66 -2.29
CA GLY A 84 -0.52 11.03 -2.43
C GLY A 84 -0.63 9.61 -1.88
N TYR A 85 0.45 9.03 -1.35
CA TYR A 85 0.38 7.77 -0.61
C TYR A 85 -0.04 8.02 0.83
N TYR A 86 -0.52 6.97 1.50
CA TYR A 86 -0.92 7.01 2.90
C TYR A 86 0.08 6.23 3.73
N TYR A 87 0.33 6.68 4.95
CA TYR A 87 1.11 5.92 5.92
C TYR A 87 0.53 6.09 7.32
N ALA A 88 0.66 5.08 8.16
CA ALA A 88 0.34 5.16 9.59
C ALA A 88 1.47 4.52 10.40
N ILE A 89 1.93 5.23 11.42
CA ILE A 89 2.93 4.75 12.36
C ILE A 89 2.19 4.17 13.57
N ARG A 90 2.53 2.95 13.96
CA ARG A 90 1.98 2.36 15.18
C ARG A 90 2.65 3.01 16.39
N PRO A 91 1.89 3.54 17.37
CA PRO A 91 2.44 4.34 18.45
C PRO A 91 3.35 3.56 19.42
N ASP A 92 3.13 2.25 19.58
CA ASP A 92 3.77 1.45 20.62
C ASP A 92 5.06 0.72 20.18
N VAL A 93 5.60 1.09 19.01
CA VAL A 93 6.84 0.46 18.50
C VAL A 93 7.99 1.45 18.60
N GLU A 94 8.98 1.11 19.42
CA GLU A 94 10.22 1.87 19.51
C GLU A 94 11.09 1.65 18.27
N ALA A 95 11.34 2.74 17.54
CA ALA A 95 12.20 2.74 16.36
C ALA A 95 13.19 3.91 16.43
N THR A 96 14.39 3.62 16.91
CA THR A 96 15.45 4.63 17.14
C THR A 96 16.62 4.52 16.16
N GLY A 97 16.59 3.53 15.27
CA GLY A 97 17.63 3.28 14.29
C GLY A 97 17.64 4.28 13.14
N THR A 98 18.47 3.97 12.14
CA THR A 98 18.70 4.81 10.95
C THR A 98 17.49 4.82 10.02
N SER A 99 17.23 5.96 9.41
CA SER A 99 16.25 6.11 8.32
C SER A 99 16.90 5.87 6.95
N ILE A 100 16.09 5.52 5.96
CA ILE A 100 16.55 5.44 4.57
C ILE A 100 16.89 6.85 4.08
N GLU A 101 18.09 7.03 3.54
CA GLU A 101 18.48 8.27 2.86
C GLU A 101 18.00 8.22 1.41
N GLU A 102 18.57 7.33 0.61
CA GLU A 102 18.17 7.05 -0.76
C GLU A 102 18.19 5.55 -1.04
N VAL A 103 17.33 5.11 -1.97
CA VAL A 103 17.21 3.69 -2.37
C VAL A 103 18.54 3.11 -2.83
N ASP A 104 19.31 3.91 -3.57
CA ASP A 104 20.55 3.46 -4.19
C ASP A 104 21.73 3.45 -3.22
N SER A 105 21.71 4.26 -2.15
CA SER A 105 22.74 4.28 -1.11
C SER A 105 22.40 3.45 0.13
N SER A 106 21.15 3.01 0.27
CA SER A 106 20.66 2.31 1.47
C SER A 106 20.32 0.86 1.19
N LYS A 107 20.86 -0.04 2.01
CA LYS A 107 20.46 -1.46 2.12
C LYS A 107 19.49 -1.64 3.27
N ILE A 108 18.38 -2.33 3.05
CA ILE A 108 17.36 -2.57 4.07
C ILE A 108 17.22 -4.05 4.42
N LEU A 109 16.81 -4.30 5.66
CA LEU A 109 16.28 -5.57 6.14
C LEU A 109 14.85 -5.32 6.65
N ILE A 110 13.86 -6.01 6.10
CA ILE A 110 12.44 -5.71 6.34
C ILE A 110 11.61 -7.00 6.43
N SER A 111 10.74 -7.09 7.44
CA SER A 111 9.64 -8.04 7.45
C SER A 111 8.37 -7.35 6.99
N TYR A 112 7.57 -8.01 6.17
CA TYR A 112 6.37 -7.38 5.62
C TYR A 112 5.29 -8.39 5.26
N GLN A 113 4.05 -7.89 5.26
CA GLN A 113 2.92 -8.47 4.56
C GLN A 113 2.41 -7.43 3.57
N ALA A 114 2.53 -7.74 2.28
CA ALA A 114 2.04 -6.91 1.20
C ALA A 114 0.76 -7.51 0.61
N LYS A 115 -0.30 -6.71 0.58
CA LYS A 115 -1.61 -7.05 0.02
C LYS A 115 -1.95 -6.07 -1.09
N ILE A 116 -2.89 -6.46 -1.93
CA ILE A 116 -3.37 -5.65 -3.05
C ILE A 116 -4.88 -5.67 -3.11
N PHE A 117 -5.43 -4.62 -3.71
CA PHE A 117 -6.85 -4.55 -4.03
C PHE A 117 -7.10 -3.67 -5.25
N GLU A 118 -8.20 -3.89 -5.94
CA GLU A 118 -8.73 -2.97 -6.94
C GLU A 118 -9.96 -2.28 -6.37
N SER A 119 -9.96 -0.95 -6.43
CA SER A 119 -11.08 -0.16 -5.94
C SER A 119 -12.30 -0.31 -6.85
N THR A 120 -13.51 -0.30 -6.27
CA THR A 120 -14.75 -0.58 -6.99
C THR A 120 -15.91 0.26 -6.47
N ASN A 121 -16.85 0.58 -7.36
CA ASN A 121 -18.16 1.12 -7.02
C ASN A 121 -19.28 0.09 -7.14
N ASP A 122 -18.96 -1.14 -7.51
CA ASP A 122 -19.90 -2.27 -7.52
C ASP A 122 -20.13 -2.76 -6.08
N LEU A 123 -20.96 -2.01 -5.36
CA LEU A 123 -21.32 -2.32 -3.98
C LEU A 123 -22.40 -3.42 -3.86
N ASP A 124 -22.95 -3.86 -4.99
CA ASP A 124 -23.87 -5.00 -5.05
C ASP A 124 -23.09 -6.32 -4.99
N THR A 125 -21.92 -6.36 -5.64
CA THR A 125 -21.00 -7.52 -5.59
C THR A 125 -20.06 -7.47 -4.39
N TYR A 126 -19.55 -6.28 -4.03
CA TYR A 126 -18.56 -6.11 -2.97
C TYR A 126 -19.12 -5.28 -1.83
N SER A 127 -18.92 -5.71 -0.58
CA SER A 127 -19.43 -4.96 0.57
C SER A 127 -18.67 -3.67 0.90
N THR A 128 -17.57 -3.38 0.20
CA THR A 128 -16.67 -2.24 0.46
C THR A 128 -16.05 -1.72 -0.83
N LYS A 129 -15.66 -0.44 -0.88
CA LYS A 129 -15.02 0.16 -2.06
C LYS A 129 -13.62 -0.37 -2.33
N TYR A 130 -12.93 -0.90 -1.33
CA TYR A 130 -11.65 -1.58 -1.54
C TYR A 130 -11.83 -3.02 -2.05
N GLY A 131 -13.06 -3.47 -2.34
CA GLY A 131 -13.32 -4.72 -3.04
C GLY A 131 -12.74 -5.95 -2.34
N TYR A 132 -12.18 -6.88 -3.13
CA TYR A 132 -11.48 -8.05 -2.61
C TYR A 132 -9.99 -7.75 -2.39
N ILE A 133 -9.50 -8.10 -1.20
CA ILE A 133 -8.08 -7.99 -0.85
C ILE A 133 -7.40 -9.35 -1.06
N SER A 134 -6.34 -9.36 -1.86
CA SER A 134 -5.50 -10.55 -2.06
C SER A 134 -4.07 -10.31 -1.57
N THR A 135 -3.36 -11.39 -1.28
CA THR A 135 -1.93 -11.32 -0.92
C THR A 135 -1.10 -11.09 -2.18
N TYR A 136 -0.20 -10.10 -2.13
CA TYR A 136 0.79 -9.88 -3.18
C TYR A 136 2.07 -10.67 -2.88
N THR A 137 2.71 -10.37 -1.75
CA THR A 137 3.87 -11.12 -1.24
C THR A 137 4.00 -10.89 0.26
N SER A 138 4.66 -11.81 0.96
CA SER A 138 4.83 -11.75 2.41
C SER A 138 6.14 -12.41 2.78
N SER A 139 6.96 -11.74 3.58
CA SER A 139 8.16 -12.37 4.14
C SER A 139 7.82 -13.28 5.32
N ILE A 140 6.66 -13.07 5.97
CA ILE A 140 6.27 -13.76 7.20
C ILE A 140 5.40 -14.99 6.94
N ASP A 141 4.70 -15.03 5.80
CA ASP A 141 3.84 -16.15 5.41
C ASP A 141 4.53 -17.09 4.40
N THR A 142 5.81 -16.84 4.09
CA THR A 142 6.60 -17.65 3.15
C THR A 142 7.94 -18.05 3.77
N GLY A 143 8.47 -19.20 3.34
CA GLY A 143 9.77 -19.70 3.80
C GLY A 143 9.81 -19.99 5.31
N ASP A 144 10.83 -19.47 5.99
CA ASP A 144 11.01 -19.57 7.45
C ASP A 144 10.46 -18.36 8.21
N GLY A 145 9.78 -17.43 7.53
CA GLY A 145 9.26 -16.20 8.12
C GLY A 145 10.32 -15.12 8.37
N SER A 146 11.55 -15.30 7.85
CA SER A 146 12.64 -14.36 8.07
C SER A 146 12.48 -13.04 7.31
N ALA A 147 13.04 -11.98 7.88
CA ALA A 147 13.11 -10.68 7.23
C ALA A 147 13.88 -10.76 5.91
N GLN A 148 13.38 -10.04 4.90
CA GLN A 148 13.99 -10.00 3.58
C GLN A 148 14.95 -8.82 3.45
N THR A 149 16.11 -9.07 2.84
CA THR A 149 17.02 -7.99 2.42
C THR A 149 16.61 -7.47 1.06
N ASP A 150 16.47 -6.15 0.93
CA ASP A 150 16.19 -5.44 -0.34
C ASP A 150 15.16 -6.16 -1.23
N PRO A 151 13.89 -6.28 -0.81
CA PRO A 151 12.87 -6.87 -1.66
C PRO A 151 12.79 -6.14 -3.01
N SER A 152 12.47 -6.88 -4.09
CA SER A 152 12.56 -6.36 -5.46
C SER A 152 11.72 -5.11 -5.70
N PHE A 153 10.56 -5.00 -5.04
CA PHE A 153 9.69 -3.83 -5.10
C PHE A 153 10.27 -2.59 -4.40
N TYR A 154 11.28 -2.74 -3.55
CA TYR A 154 12.09 -1.63 -3.01
C TYR A 154 13.30 -1.35 -3.91
N LYS A 155 14.07 -2.40 -4.22
CA LYS A 155 15.28 -2.31 -5.05
C LYS A 155 15.39 -3.55 -5.93
N ALA A 156 15.37 -3.35 -7.25
CA ALA A 156 15.51 -4.39 -8.24
C ALA A 156 16.97 -4.57 -8.65
N PHE A 157 17.41 -5.83 -8.68
CA PHE A 157 18.69 -6.25 -9.24
C PHE A 157 18.44 -6.94 -10.58
N LEU A 158 18.75 -6.24 -11.68
CA LEU A 158 18.51 -6.73 -13.03
C LEU A 158 19.68 -7.61 -13.48
N ASN A 159 19.40 -8.79 -14.01
CA ASN A 159 20.41 -9.63 -14.67
C ASN A 159 20.48 -9.35 -16.18
N THR A 160 21.47 -9.94 -16.86
CA THR A 160 21.70 -9.73 -18.30
C THR A 160 20.48 -10.10 -19.15
N ASP A 161 19.78 -11.19 -18.83
CA ASP A 161 18.62 -11.64 -19.60
C ASP A 161 17.44 -10.66 -19.45
N MET A 162 17.22 -10.15 -18.24
CA MET A 162 16.21 -9.11 -17.98
C MET A 162 16.52 -7.85 -18.79
N ILE A 163 17.77 -7.40 -18.80
CA ILE A 163 18.20 -6.22 -19.55
C ILE A 163 18.02 -6.44 -21.05
N ASN A 164 18.42 -7.60 -21.58
CA ASN A 164 18.25 -7.96 -22.99
C ASN A 164 16.77 -8.01 -23.39
N ASN A 165 15.88 -8.37 -22.46
CA ASN A 165 14.42 -8.35 -22.63
C ASN A 165 13.79 -6.97 -22.37
N GLY A 166 14.59 -5.91 -22.22
CA GLY A 166 14.13 -4.53 -22.05
C GLY A 166 13.58 -4.20 -20.66
N VAL A 167 13.82 -5.06 -19.66
CA VAL A 167 13.36 -4.83 -18.29
C VAL A 167 14.17 -3.70 -17.67
N LYS A 168 13.47 -2.77 -17.02
CA LYS A 168 14.02 -1.63 -16.29
C LYS A 168 13.56 -1.70 -14.84
N ARG A 169 14.26 -0.98 -13.97
CA ARG A 169 13.91 -0.86 -12.54
C ARG A 169 12.47 -0.39 -12.33
N GLU A 170 12.01 0.56 -13.14
CA GLU A 170 10.63 1.10 -13.09
C GLU A 170 9.52 0.06 -13.36
N HIS A 171 9.85 -1.09 -13.93
CA HIS A 171 8.89 -2.18 -14.12
C HIS A 171 8.73 -3.07 -12.88
N ILE A 172 9.55 -2.87 -11.84
CA ILE A 172 9.62 -3.74 -10.65
C ILE A 172 9.56 -2.91 -9.35
N GLU A 173 10.27 -1.80 -9.31
CA GLU A 173 10.38 -0.97 -8.11
C GLU A 173 9.15 -0.07 -7.94
N LEU A 174 8.61 -0.07 -6.73
CA LEU A 174 7.56 0.84 -6.29
C LEU A 174 8.21 2.04 -5.62
N LYS A 175 8.57 3.05 -6.42
CA LYS A 175 9.26 4.26 -5.95
C LYS A 175 8.57 4.91 -4.74
N ASN A 176 7.24 5.01 -4.77
CA ASN A 176 6.49 5.65 -3.68
C ASN A 176 6.43 4.79 -2.40
N PHE A 177 6.64 3.47 -2.48
CA PHE A 177 6.85 2.65 -1.30
C PHE A 177 8.18 3.01 -0.63
N ALA A 178 9.25 3.15 -1.41
CA ALA A 178 10.55 3.57 -0.87
C ALA A 178 10.51 4.98 -0.25
N GLU A 179 9.81 5.93 -0.88
CA GLU A 179 9.59 7.27 -0.29
C GLU A 179 8.75 7.19 1.00
N GLY A 180 7.73 6.33 1.05
CA GLY A 180 6.97 6.07 2.27
C GLY A 180 7.82 5.48 3.39
N LEU A 181 8.74 4.57 3.09
CA LEU A 181 9.65 3.99 4.08
C LEU A 181 10.58 5.05 4.72
N LYS A 182 10.90 6.15 4.03
CA LYS A 182 11.69 7.25 4.61
C LYS A 182 11.00 7.93 5.81
N LYS A 183 9.68 7.74 5.98
CA LYS A 183 8.92 8.22 7.16
C LYS A 183 9.16 7.38 8.42
N PHE A 184 9.82 6.24 8.28
CA PHE A 184 10.05 5.28 9.36
C PHE A 184 11.54 5.23 9.71
N LYS A 185 11.82 5.01 10.98
CA LYS A 185 13.15 4.63 11.47
C LYS A 185 13.22 3.11 11.57
N ALA A 186 14.41 2.56 11.43
CA ALA A 186 14.62 1.15 11.70
C ALA A 186 14.40 0.82 13.19
N THR A 187 13.86 -0.36 13.50
CA THR A 187 13.70 -0.87 14.87
C THR A 187 15.03 -1.35 15.48
N GLY A 188 16.00 -1.70 14.64
CA GLY A 188 17.30 -2.22 15.05
C GLY A 188 17.32 -3.72 15.37
N THR A 189 16.18 -4.41 15.25
CA THR A 189 16.08 -5.85 15.51
C THR A 189 16.82 -6.66 14.44
N ASN A 190 17.09 -7.95 14.72
CA ASN A 190 17.93 -8.77 13.85
C ASN A 190 17.19 -9.39 12.65
N GLY A 191 15.85 -9.27 12.59
CA GLY A 191 14.99 -9.84 11.54
C GLY A 191 14.77 -11.36 11.59
N ARG A 192 15.20 -12.01 12.68
CA ARG A 192 15.01 -13.45 12.98
C ARG A 192 14.04 -13.66 14.14
N ASP A 193 13.87 -12.64 14.99
CA ASP A 193 12.88 -12.63 16.05
C ASP A 193 11.47 -12.54 15.45
N LEU A 194 10.44 -12.82 16.26
CA LEU A 194 9.06 -12.61 15.85
C LEU A 194 8.86 -11.13 15.48
N TYR A 195 8.29 -10.90 14.30
CA TYR A 195 8.01 -9.55 13.80
C TYR A 195 7.09 -8.79 14.76
N ASN A 196 7.35 -7.49 14.86
CA ASN A 196 6.49 -6.53 15.51
C ASN A 196 6.29 -5.37 14.55
N PHE A 197 5.26 -5.46 13.71
CA PHE A 197 5.02 -4.49 12.66
C PHE A 197 4.83 -3.09 13.26
N GLN A 198 5.58 -2.14 12.69
CA GLN A 198 5.71 -0.78 13.18
C GLN A 198 4.80 0.21 12.44
N GLY A 199 4.18 -0.23 11.33
CA GLY A 199 3.27 0.62 10.60
C GLY A 199 2.80 0.04 9.28
N ILE A 200 2.12 0.90 8.54
CA ILE A 200 1.64 0.63 7.19
C ILE A 200 1.98 1.75 6.21
N ILE A 201 2.11 1.38 4.94
CA ILE A 201 2.12 2.28 3.79
C ILE A 201 1.09 1.75 2.78
N ILE A 202 0.22 2.62 2.29
CA ILE A 202 -0.78 2.30 1.26
C ILE A 202 -0.52 3.16 0.03
N LEU A 203 -0.30 2.52 -1.11
CA LEU A 203 -0.14 3.17 -2.40
C LEU A 203 -1.46 3.08 -3.18
N PRO A 204 -2.10 4.21 -3.54
CA PRO A 204 -3.15 4.19 -4.54
C PRO A 204 -2.58 3.72 -5.88
N SER A 205 -3.41 3.16 -6.75
CA SER A 205 -2.95 2.45 -7.94
C SER A 205 -2.03 3.29 -8.83
N GLN A 206 -2.35 4.57 -9.01
CA GLN A 206 -1.54 5.52 -9.78
C GLN A 206 -0.11 5.76 -9.24
N LEU A 207 0.13 5.51 -7.94
CA LEU A 207 1.45 5.62 -7.31
C LEU A 207 2.14 4.26 -7.18
N ALA A 208 1.43 3.17 -7.50
CA ALA A 208 1.99 1.85 -7.72
C ALA A 208 2.32 1.67 -9.21
N TYR A 209 1.83 0.62 -9.86
CA TYR A 209 2.03 0.41 -11.30
C TYR A 209 1.03 1.16 -12.18
N GLY A 210 -0.14 1.54 -11.65
CA GLY A 210 -1.17 2.27 -12.39
C GLY A 210 -1.55 1.57 -13.68
N ARG A 211 -1.26 2.23 -14.81
CA ARG A 211 -1.45 1.69 -16.17
C ARG A 211 -0.14 1.40 -16.90
N ASN A 212 0.98 1.48 -16.17
CA ASN A 212 2.31 1.27 -16.71
C ASN A 212 2.62 -0.22 -16.88
N LYS A 213 3.64 -0.49 -17.68
CA LYS A 213 4.25 -1.81 -17.83
C LYS A 213 4.87 -2.27 -16.52
N MET A 214 4.65 -3.54 -16.17
CA MET A 214 5.29 -4.17 -15.03
C MET A 214 5.91 -5.50 -15.43
N TYR A 215 6.91 -5.95 -14.67
CA TYR A 215 7.61 -7.21 -14.90
C TYR A 215 7.03 -8.31 -14.01
N THR A 216 6.57 -9.40 -14.63
CA THR A 216 5.88 -10.51 -13.93
C THR A 216 6.83 -11.60 -13.40
N GLY A 217 8.14 -11.39 -13.53
CA GLY A 217 9.14 -12.44 -13.29
C GLY A 217 9.57 -13.17 -14.56
N THR A 218 8.76 -13.13 -15.63
CA THR A 218 9.07 -13.78 -16.92
C THR A 218 9.09 -12.81 -18.10
N SER A 219 8.20 -11.83 -18.11
CA SER A 219 8.11 -10.84 -19.18
C SER A 219 7.59 -9.50 -18.68
N ILE A 220 7.77 -8.46 -19.51
CA ILE A 220 7.10 -7.19 -19.31
C ILE A 220 5.68 -7.33 -19.85
N THR A 221 4.68 -7.04 -19.02
CA THR A 221 3.27 -7.11 -19.40
C THR A 221 2.60 -5.75 -19.23
N GLU A 222 1.71 -5.45 -20.17
CA GLU A 222 0.67 -4.43 -20.02
C GLU A 222 -0.65 -5.06 -19.51
N ASN A 223 -0.70 -6.39 -19.49
CA ASN A 223 -1.91 -7.18 -19.29
C ASN A 223 -2.15 -7.46 -17.80
N HIS A 224 -3.21 -6.84 -17.27
CA HIS A 224 -3.98 -7.07 -16.02
C HIS A 224 -3.31 -7.39 -14.69
N GLY A 225 -2.03 -7.76 -14.59
CA GLY A 225 -1.50 -8.35 -13.35
C GLY A 225 -1.64 -7.44 -12.13
N TYR A 226 -1.31 -6.14 -12.27
CA TYR A 226 -1.46 -5.12 -11.22
C TYR A 226 -1.97 -3.78 -11.78
N ARG A 227 -2.66 -3.81 -12.93
CA ARG A 227 -3.23 -2.60 -13.53
C ARG A 227 -4.34 -2.07 -12.64
N ASN A 228 -4.37 -0.75 -12.38
CA ASN A 228 -5.34 -0.11 -11.49
C ASN A 228 -5.40 -0.71 -10.06
N THR A 229 -4.34 -1.40 -9.65
CA THR A 229 -4.27 -2.09 -8.37
C THR A 229 -3.54 -1.24 -7.32
N SER A 230 -4.17 -1.03 -6.18
CA SER A 230 -3.60 -0.38 -4.99
C SER A 230 -2.87 -1.41 -4.12
N PHE A 231 -1.85 -0.96 -3.39
CA PHE A 231 -0.98 -1.83 -2.59
C PHE A 231 -1.00 -1.41 -1.12
N ILE A 232 -1.07 -2.38 -0.21
CA ILE A 232 -1.01 -2.20 1.24
C ILE A 232 0.22 -2.94 1.74
N PHE A 233 1.15 -2.22 2.37
CA PHE A 233 2.33 -2.79 3.03
C PHE A 233 2.20 -2.62 4.53
N ASN A 234 2.16 -3.71 5.29
CA ASN A 234 2.27 -3.71 6.75
C ASN A 234 3.60 -4.36 7.11
N PHE A 235 4.45 -3.68 7.88
CA PHE A 235 5.86 -4.05 7.91
C PHE A 235 6.57 -3.67 9.22
N GLU A 236 7.77 -4.25 9.40
CA GLU A 236 8.81 -3.83 10.32
C GLU A 236 10.11 -3.65 9.52
N LEU A 237 10.66 -2.42 9.53
CA LEU A 237 11.97 -2.10 9.00
C LEU A 237 13.00 -2.40 10.09
N HIS A 238 13.66 -3.56 10.00
CA HIS A 238 14.61 -4.00 11.02
C HIS A 238 15.90 -3.21 10.99
N LYS A 239 16.49 -3.02 9.80
CA LYS A 239 17.80 -2.37 9.65
C LYS A 239 17.87 -1.55 8.37
N VAL A 240 18.61 -0.45 8.46
CA VAL A 240 19.08 0.35 7.33
C VAL A 240 20.59 0.51 7.49
N THR A 241 21.35 0.13 6.46
CA THR A 241 22.82 0.26 6.44
C THR A 241 23.28 0.88 5.12
N PRO A 242 24.41 1.61 5.09
CA PRO A 242 25.01 2.04 3.84
C PRO A 242 25.25 0.86 2.91
N ARG A 243 24.95 1.05 1.63
CA ARG A 243 25.25 0.09 0.58
C ARG A 243 26.73 0.18 0.22
N GLN A 244 27.39 -0.98 0.20
CA GLN A 244 28.77 -1.14 -0.29
C GLN A 244 28.77 -1.42 -1.78
#